data_AF-A0A967WIF3-F1
#
_entry.id   AF-A0A967WIF3-F1
#
_cell.length_a   1.000
_cell.length_b   1.000
_cell.length_c   1.000
_cell.angle_alpha   90.00
_cell.angle_beta   90.00
_cell.angle_gamma   90.00
#
_symmetry.space_group_name_H-M   'P 1'
#
loop_
_entity.id
_entity.type
_entity.pdbx_description
1 polymer ?
#
loop_
_entity_poly.entity_id
_entity_poly.type
_entity_poly.pdbx_seq_one_letter_code
_entity_poly.pdbx_strand_id
1 'polypeptide(L)'
;MGQLAWMLVPALIISTPWFIRNGLTYGWRDPLGLARHNEVVEGQVRTSEYLALHGWAAYWKRAGRFTFQSFWGQFGWMGVVLPARIYQALAVLSALLTAGFIAWLIQQRRPSQSISRPICQSTDLPSRPLLLLALSALLTFLTFVVYNLTFVQHQGRYLFPALIPLGTAAALGLSTVARVLPQRTRAWVIGALFAGLATLDVYCLFEFIIPFLAR
;
A
#
# COMPACT_ATOMS: atom_id res chain seq x y z
N MET A 1 31.17 13.57 5.30
CA MET A 1 29.74 13.56 5.71
C MET A 1 29.12 12.24 5.29
N GLY A 2 28.58 11.43 6.22
CA GLY A 2 27.96 10.14 5.89
C GLY A 2 26.66 10.31 5.11
N GLN A 3 26.28 9.31 4.29
CA GLN A 3 25.04 9.31 3.50
C GLN A 3 23.78 9.62 4.34
N LEU A 4 23.75 9.23 5.61
CA LEU A 4 22.67 9.55 6.54
C LEU A 4 22.53 11.05 6.80
N ALA A 5 23.63 11.80 6.89
CA ALA A 5 23.58 13.25 7.10
C ALA A 5 22.93 13.96 5.90
N TRP A 6 23.23 13.50 4.68
CA TRP A 6 22.61 13.99 3.45
C TRP A 6 21.12 13.67 3.34
N MET A 7 20.61 12.67 4.06
CA MET A 7 19.18 12.36 4.13
C MET A 7 18.49 13.14 5.25
N LEU A 8 19.10 13.18 6.44
CA LEU A 8 18.50 13.78 7.63
C LEU A 8 18.45 15.30 7.58
N VAL A 9 19.50 15.96 7.06
CA VAL A 9 19.54 17.43 7.03
C VAL A 9 18.40 18.01 6.19
N PRO A 10 18.17 17.57 4.93
CA PRO A 10 17.01 18.03 4.17
C PRO A 10 15.69 17.66 4.82
N ALA A 11 15.57 16.45 5.38
CA ALA A 11 14.34 16.02 6.06
C ALA A 11 14.00 16.91 7.26
N LEU A 12 15.00 17.33 8.04
CA LEU A 12 14.82 18.25 9.16
C LEU A 12 14.50 19.66 8.67
N ILE A 13 15.22 20.18 7.68
CA ILE A 13 14.94 21.51 7.11
C ILE A 13 13.51 21.59 6.60
N ILE A 14 13.04 20.55 5.92
CA ILE A 14 11.68 20.49 5.39
C ILE A 14 10.67 20.30 6.53
N SER A 15 10.89 19.42 7.50
CA SER A 15 9.85 19.11 8.52
C SER A 15 9.79 20.11 9.68
N THR A 16 10.90 20.77 10.02
CA THR A 16 11.01 21.65 11.19
C THR A 16 10.00 22.81 11.18
N PRO A 17 9.77 23.54 10.07
CA PRO A 17 8.78 24.62 10.05
C PRO A 17 7.37 24.17 10.45
N TRP A 18 6.95 22.97 10.06
CA TRP A 18 5.65 22.40 10.42
C TRP A 18 5.57 22.07 11.91
N PHE A 19 6.61 21.45 12.47
CA PHE A 19 6.65 21.14 13.90
C PHE A 19 6.71 22.40 14.77
N ILE A 20 7.45 23.43 14.31
CA ILE A 20 7.46 24.73 15.00
C ILE A 20 6.06 25.35 14.98
N ARG A 21 5.44 25.42 13.80
CA ARG A 21 4.07 25.93 13.66
C ARG A 21 3.10 25.19 14.58
N ASN A 22 3.17 23.86 14.64
CA ASN A 22 2.31 23.06 15.50
C ASN A 22 2.58 23.32 16.98
N GLY A 23 3.84 23.42 17.39
CA GLY A 23 4.19 23.79 18.76
C GLY A 23 3.71 25.18 19.18
N LEU A 24 3.73 26.15 18.26
CA LEU A 24 3.21 27.49 18.50
C LEU A 24 1.67 27.54 18.51
N THR A 25 0.99 26.69 17.72
CA THR A 25 -0.48 26.71 17.57
C THR A 25 -1.20 25.81 18.57
N TYR A 26 -0.70 24.59 18.78
CA TYR A 26 -1.30 23.55 19.64
C TYR A 26 -0.57 23.42 20.99
N GLY A 27 0.55 24.13 21.16
CA GLY A 27 1.43 24.04 22.32
C GLY A 27 2.56 23.04 22.11
N TRP A 28 3.71 23.27 22.75
CA TRP A 28 4.89 22.39 22.65
C TRP A 28 4.70 20.98 23.22
N ARG A 29 3.56 20.72 23.87
CA ARG A 29 3.13 19.38 24.31
C ARG A 29 2.43 18.59 23.20
N ASP A 30 2.05 19.22 22.09
CA ASP A 30 1.41 18.56 20.94
C ASP A 30 2.03 18.99 19.58
N PRO A 31 3.34 18.82 19.38
CA PRO A 31 3.99 19.18 18.11
C PRO A 31 3.52 18.32 16.92
N LEU A 32 3.00 17.12 17.20
CA LEU A 32 2.42 16.22 16.20
C LEU A 32 0.94 16.54 15.90
N GLY A 33 0.28 17.37 16.71
CA GLY A 33 -1.14 17.72 16.56
C GLY A 33 -2.10 16.56 16.87
N LEU A 34 -1.66 15.56 17.63
CA LEU A 34 -2.45 14.36 17.94
C LEU A 34 -3.54 14.63 18.98
N ALA A 35 -3.27 15.46 19.98
CA ALA A 35 -4.28 15.85 20.95
C ALA A 35 -5.35 16.70 20.26
N ARG A 36 -4.93 17.68 19.45
CA ARG A 36 -5.86 18.50 18.67
C ARG A 36 -6.67 17.66 17.67
N HIS A 37 -6.04 16.69 17.01
CA HIS A 37 -6.76 15.75 16.14
C HIS A 37 -7.88 15.05 16.90
N ASN A 38 -7.61 14.51 18.09
CA ASN A 38 -8.59 13.77 18.89
C ASN A 38 -9.81 14.62 19.30
N GLU A 39 -9.60 15.91 19.58
CA GLU A 39 -10.69 16.85 19.86
C GLU A 39 -11.56 17.11 18.63
N VAL A 40 -10.96 17.19 17.44
CA VAL A 40 -11.70 17.45 16.20
C VAL A 40 -12.49 16.22 15.74
N VAL A 41 -11.97 15.01 16.00
CA VAL A 41 -12.61 13.75 15.58
C VAL A 41 -13.48 13.10 16.67
N GLU A 42 -13.98 13.87 17.64
CA GLU A 42 -14.72 13.33 18.80
C GLU A 42 -15.93 12.44 18.41
N GLY A 43 -16.58 12.71 17.27
CA GLY A 43 -17.69 11.89 16.74
C GLY A 43 -17.27 10.65 15.93
N GLN A 44 -15.97 10.36 15.82
CA GLN A 44 -15.46 9.24 15.04
C GLN A 44 -15.52 7.94 15.83
N VAL A 45 -16.09 6.89 15.22
CA VAL A 45 -16.24 5.57 15.86
C VAL A 45 -14.89 5.04 16.35
N ARG A 46 -14.81 4.78 17.65
CA ARG A 46 -13.63 4.18 18.28
C ARG A 46 -13.63 2.66 18.12
N THR A 47 -12.44 2.09 18.08
CA THR A 47 -12.28 0.64 17.92
C THR A 47 -12.87 -0.15 19.10
N SER A 48 -12.74 0.38 20.32
CA SER A 48 -13.36 -0.19 21.52
C SER A 48 -14.89 -0.26 21.43
N GLU A 49 -15.53 0.83 21.00
CA GLU A 49 -16.98 0.92 20.84
C GLU A 49 -17.48 -0.04 19.75
N TYR A 50 -16.81 -0.06 18.60
CA TYR A 50 -17.18 -0.96 17.51
C TYR A 50 -17.05 -2.44 17.92
N LEU A 51 -15.97 -2.80 18.64
CA LEU A 51 -15.76 -4.15 19.14
C LEU A 51 -16.81 -4.54 20.19
N ALA A 52 -17.22 -3.62 21.07
CA ALA A 52 -18.28 -3.86 22.04
C ALA A 52 -19.62 -4.16 21.36
N LEU A 53 -19.90 -3.50 20.23
CA LEU A 53 -21.17 -3.64 19.50
C LEU A 53 -21.21 -4.83 18.53
N HIS A 54 -20.09 -5.13 17.85
CA HIS A 54 -20.07 -6.07 16.71
C HIS A 54 -19.12 -7.27 16.90
N GLY A 55 -18.21 -7.20 17.88
CA GLY A 55 -17.23 -8.24 18.14
C GLY A 55 -16.08 -8.34 17.12
N TRP A 56 -15.12 -9.21 17.43
CA TRP A 56 -13.88 -9.39 16.67
C TRP A 56 -14.09 -9.93 15.25
N ALA A 57 -15.06 -10.83 15.05
CA ALA A 57 -15.33 -11.41 13.74
C ALA A 57 -15.78 -10.34 12.73
N ALA A 58 -16.68 -9.43 13.16
CA ALA A 58 -17.13 -8.32 12.34
C ALA A 58 -16.01 -7.31 12.07
N TYR A 59 -15.15 -7.06 13.06
CA TYR A 59 -13.99 -6.19 12.94
C TYR A 59 -13.04 -6.68 11.84
N TRP A 60 -12.58 -7.93 11.90
CA TRP A 60 -11.64 -8.46 10.91
C TRP A 60 -12.24 -8.59 9.51
N LYS A 61 -13.52 -8.97 9.41
CA LYS A 61 -14.25 -8.99 8.14
C LYS A 61 -14.30 -7.59 7.52
N ARG A 62 -14.61 -6.57 8.33
CA ARG A 62 -14.60 -5.17 7.89
C ARG A 62 -13.20 -4.73 7.51
N ALA A 63 -12.20 -5.02 8.33
CA ALA A 63 -10.81 -4.66 8.10
C ALA A 63 -10.30 -5.17 6.76
N GLY A 64 -10.46 -6.47 6.47
CA GLY A 64 -10.05 -7.05 5.20
C GLY A 64 -10.80 -6.44 4.02
N ARG A 65 -12.14 -6.39 4.09
CA ARG A 65 -12.97 -5.90 2.98
C ARG A 65 -12.74 -4.42 2.69
N PHE A 66 -12.86 -3.54 3.71
CA PHE A 66 -12.73 -2.10 3.52
C PHE A 66 -11.32 -1.72 3.10
N THR A 67 -10.28 -2.31 3.72
CA THR A 67 -8.89 -2.00 3.36
C THR A 67 -8.64 -2.37 1.90
N PHE A 68 -9.11 -3.54 1.46
CA PHE A 68 -8.94 -3.97 0.07
C PHE A 68 -9.71 -3.08 -0.92
N GLN A 69 -11.00 -2.84 -0.67
CA GLN A 69 -11.85 -2.06 -1.57
C GLN A 69 -11.34 -0.63 -1.73
N SER A 70 -10.96 0.01 -0.62
CA SER A 70 -10.47 1.38 -0.62
C SER A 70 -9.01 1.53 -1.02
N PHE A 71 -8.21 0.46 -0.97
CA PHE A 71 -6.88 0.46 -1.59
C PHE A 71 -6.98 0.51 -3.11
N TRP A 72 -7.91 -0.26 -3.69
CA TRP A 72 -8.05 -0.40 -5.14
C TRP A 72 -8.93 0.66 -5.81
N GLY A 73 -10.07 1.00 -5.21
CA GLY A 73 -11.03 1.87 -5.88
C GLY A 73 -12.31 2.03 -5.09
N GLN A 74 -12.23 2.80 -3.99
CA GLN A 74 -13.41 3.31 -3.29
C GLN A 74 -13.26 4.83 -3.17
N PHE A 75 -14.06 5.56 -3.94
CA PHE A 75 -13.88 6.99 -4.18
C PHE A 75 -14.87 7.83 -3.36
N GLY A 76 -14.77 9.16 -3.47
CA GLY A 76 -15.73 10.10 -2.88
C GLY A 76 -15.89 9.93 -1.37
N TRP A 77 -14.78 9.95 -0.62
CA TRP A 77 -14.78 9.76 0.83
C TRP A 77 -15.47 8.45 1.29
N MET A 78 -15.16 7.34 0.61
CA MET A 78 -15.76 6.01 0.85
C MET A 78 -17.20 5.85 0.35
N GLY A 79 -17.80 6.86 -0.31
CA GLY A 79 -19.17 6.83 -0.80
C GLY A 79 -19.37 6.08 -2.13
N VAL A 80 -18.33 6.01 -2.97
CA VAL A 80 -18.43 5.41 -4.31
C VAL A 80 -17.73 4.06 -4.32
N VAL A 81 -18.51 2.98 -4.30
CA VAL A 81 -18.02 1.60 -4.26
C VAL A 81 -18.17 0.96 -5.64
N LEU A 82 -17.11 0.32 -6.12
CA LEU A 82 -17.14 -0.36 -7.42
C LEU A 82 -18.00 -1.64 -7.37
N PRO A 83 -18.54 -2.10 -8.51
CA PRO A 83 -19.22 -3.39 -8.63
C PRO A 83 -18.36 -4.55 -8.11
N ALA A 84 -18.99 -5.52 -7.45
CA ALA A 84 -18.32 -6.66 -6.82
C ALA A 84 -17.42 -7.46 -7.79
N ARG A 85 -17.81 -7.54 -9.08
CA ARG A 85 -17.05 -8.25 -10.13
C ARG A 85 -15.67 -7.63 -10.36
N ILE A 86 -15.55 -6.31 -10.29
CA ILE A 86 -14.26 -5.62 -10.44
C ILE A 86 -13.36 -5.95 -9.24
N TYR A 87 -13.90 -5.90 -8.02
CA TYR A 87 -13.12 -6.30 -6.84
C TYR A 87 -12.70 -7.78 -6.87
N GLN A 88 -13.54 -8.68 -7.39
CA GLN A 88 -13.17 -10.08 -7.57
C GLN A 88 -12.00 -10.24 -8.55
N ALA A 89 -12.05 -9.54 -9.70
CA ALA A 89 -10.95 -9.55 -10.67
C ALA A 89 -9.64 -9.00 -10.06
N LEU A 90 -9.73 -7.88 -9.33
CA LEU A 90 -8.59 -7.28 -8.63
C LEU A 90 -8.07 -8.18 -7.49
N ALA A 91 -8.94 -8.96 -6.84
CA ALA A 91 -8.54 -9.91 -5.82
C ALA A 91 -7.77 -11.08 -6.43
N VAL A 92 -8.21 -11.60 -7.58
CA VAL A 92 -7.47 -12.61 -8.34
C VAL A 92 -6.11 -12.07 -8.78
N LEU A 93 -6.06 -10.85 -9.31
CA LEU A 93 -4.79 -10.20 -9.68
C LEU A 93 -3.87 -10.09 -8.45
N SER A 94 -4.37 -9.58 -7.33
CA SER A 94 -3.61 -9.43 -6.09
C SER A 94 -3.08 -10.76 -5.56
N ALA A 95 -3.88 -11.83 -5.65
CA ALA A 95 -3.48 -13.18 -5.27
C ALA A 95 -2.36 -13.72 -6.18
N LEU A 96 -2.47 -13.52 -7.50
CA LEU A 96 -1.44 -13.92 -8.47
C LEU A 96 -0.12 -13.19 -8.22
N LEU A 97 -0.16 -11.87 -8.00
CA LEU A 97 1.02 -11.06 -7.72
C LEU A 97 1.69 -11.49 -6.41
N THR A 98 0.90 -11.71 -5.36
CA THR A 98 1.40 -12.18 -4.06
C THR A 98 2.00 -13.58 -4.16
N ALA A 99 1.32 -14.53 -4.82
CA ALA A 99 1.82 -15.89 -5.02
C ALA A 99 3.13 -15.88 -5.83
N GLY A 100 3.21 -15.06 -6.88
CA GLY A 100 4.43 -14.85 -7.64
C GLY A 100 5.58 -14.32 -6.80
N PHE A 101 5.31 -13.36 -5.92
CA PHE A 101 6.32 -12.77 -5.05
C PHE A 101 6.82 -13.78 -4.00
N ILE A 102 5.93 -14.58 -3.41
CA ILE A 102 6.30 -15.67 -2.50
C ILE A 102 7.17 -16.70 -3.24
N ALA A 103 6.78 -17.10 -4.45
CA ALA A 103 7.57 -18.02 -5.27
C ALA A 103 8.96 -17.45 -5.59
N TRP A 104 9.07 -16.15 -5.85
CA TRP A 104 10.35 -15.46 -6.04
C TRP A 104 11.23 -15.52 -4.78
N LEU A 105 10.67 -15.25 -3.60
CA LEU A 105 11.38 -15.34 -2.32
C LEU A 105 11.91 -16.76 -2.05
N ILE A 106 11.11 -17.78 -2.35
CA ILE A 106 11.50 -19.19 -2.18
C ILE A 106 12.65 -19.56 -3.13
N GLN A 107 12.59 -19.13 -4.40
CA GLN A 107 13.63 -19.40 -5.40
C GLN A 107 14.98 -18.78 -5.03
N GLN A 108 14.98 -17.59 -4.41
CA GLN A 108 16.21 -16.94 -3.97
C GLN A 108 16.91 -17.65 -2.80
N ARG A 109 16.17 -18.40 -1.99
CA ARG A 109 16.74 -19.14 -0.85
C ARG A 109 17.31 -20.50 -1.24
N ARG A 110 17.13 -20.94 -2.49
CA ARG A 110 17.69 -22.22 -2.96
C ARG A 110 19.18 -22.02 -3.30
N PRO A 111 20.12 -22.73 -2.64
CA PRO A 111 21.51 -22.71 -3.04
C PRO A 111 21.62 -23.20 -4.48
N SER A 112 22.24 -22.39 -5.33
CA SER A 112 22.34 -22.63 -6.77
C SER A 112 23.19 -23.87 -7.06
N GLN A 113 22.58 -25.05 -7.13
CA GLN A 113 23.19 -26.17 -7.84
C GLN A 113 23.08 -25.87 -9.33
N SER A 114 24.23 -25.59 -9.94
CA SER A 114 24.57 -25.68 -11.38
C SER A 114 23.41 -25.58 -12.39
N ILE A 115 23.37 -24.48 -13.15
CA ILE A 115 23.19 -24.43 -14.61
C ILE A 115 23.31 -22.95 -15.01
N SER A 116 24.25 -22.69 -15.92
CA SER A 116 24.57 -21.43 -16.62
C SER A 116 23.48 -20.35 -16.54
N ARG A 117 23.63 -19.42 -15.59
CA ARG A 117 22.89 -18.15 -15.63
C ARG A 117 23.51 -17.28 -16.73
N PRO A 118 22.72 -16.71 -17.67
CA PRO A 118 23.25 -15.66 -18.54
C PRO A 118 23.79 -14.52 -17.67
N ILE A 119 24.93 -13.97 -18.09
CA ILE A 119 25.88 -13.08 -17.39
C ILE A 119 25.28 -11.76 -16.81
N CYS A 120 23.96 -11.54 -16.89
CA CYS A 120 23.30 -10.31 -16.43
C CYS A 120 22.41 -10.47 -15.17
N GLN A 121 22.42 -11.60 -14.45
CA GLN A 121 21.59 -11.79 -13.24
C GLN A 121 22.38 -12.25 -12.01
N SER A 122 23.54 -11.64 -11.76
CA SER A 122 24.10 -11.55 -10.42
C SER A 122 23.33 -10.48 -9.64
N THR A 123 22.09 -10.79 -9.26
CA THR A 123 21.38 -10.00 -8.25
C THR A 123 21.94 -10.39 -6.88
N ASP A 124 23.20 -10.02 -6.61
CA ASP A 124 23.62 -9.76 -5.24
C ASP A 124 22.78 -8.58 -4.79
N LEU A 125 21.61 -8.85 -4.20
CA LEU A 125 20.75 -7.83 -3.67
C LEU A 125 21.60 -6.99 -2.70
N PRO A 126 21.88 -5.71 -2.98
CA PRO A 126 22.46 -4.86 -1.95
C PRO A 126 21.46 -4.88 -0.78
N SER A 127 21.88 -5.45 0.35
CA SER A 127 21.02 -5.75 1.50
C SER A 127 20.43 -4.48 2.14
N ARG A 128 21.04 -3.32 1.88
CA ARG A 128 20.64 -2.02 2.44
C ARG A 128 19.37 -1.41 1.81
N PRO A 129 19.26 -1.23 0.48
CA PRO A 129 18.04 -0.66 -0.13
C PRO A 129 16.80 -1.54 0.07
N LEU A 130 16.92 -2.87 0.03
CA LEU A 130 15.77 -3.74 0.34
C LEU A 130 15.38 -3.68 1.80
N LEU A 131 16.35 -3.57 2.72
CA LEU A 131 16.04 -3.34 4.12
C LEU A 131 15.30 -2.02 4.32
N LEU A 132 15.70 -0.94 3.64
CA LEU A 132 15.00 0.35 3.71
C LEU A 132 13.58 0.27 3.13
N LEU A 133 13.38 -0.43 2.01
CA LEU A 133 12.04 -0.66 1.44
C LEU A 133 11.16 -1.51 2.36
N ALA A 134 11.71 -2.58 2.92
CA ALA A 134 11.00 -3.44 3.87
C ALA A 134 10.66 -2.70 5.16
N LEU A 135 11.58 -1.88 5.68
CA LEU A 135 11.38 -1.07 6.87
C LEU A 135 10.33 0.03 6.62
N SER A 136 10.37 0.68 5.45
CA SER A 136 9.34 1.65 5.05
C SER A 136 7.95 1.02 4.97
N ALA A 137 7.84 -0.17 4.35
CA ALA A 137 6.60 -0.92 4.33
C ALA A 137 6.13 -1.27 5.75
N LEU A 138 7.03 -1.85 6.56
CA LEU A 138 6.74 -2.27 7.93
C LEU A 138 6.26 -1.10 8.79
N LEU A 139 6.95 0.03 8.75
CA LEU A 139 6.56 1.23 9.50
C LEU A 139 5.19 1.74 9.05
N THR A 140 4.92 1.76 7.74
CA THR A 140 3.59 2.15 7.22
C THR A 140 2.49 1.22 7.73
N PHE A 141 2.72 -0.10 7.69
CA PHE A 141 1.78 -1.08 8.21
C PHE A 141 1.58 -0.94 9.72
N LEU A 142 2.65 -0.71 10.49
CA LEU A 142 2.56 -0.49 11.94
C LEU A 142 1.75 0.77 12.25
N THR A 143 2.02 1.89 11.58
CA THR A 143 1.24 3.12 11.75
C THR A 143 -0.24 2.90 11.40
N PHE A 144 -0.52 2.17 10.32
CA PHE A 144 -1.89 1.82 9.94
C PHE A 144 -2.59 0.97 11.03
N VAL A 145 -1.91 -0.04 11.57
CA VAL A 145 -2.44 -0.89 12.64
C VAL A 145 -2.68 -0.07 13.91
N VAL A 146 -1.68 0.70 14.36
CA VAL A 146 -1.76 1.54 15.56
C VAL A 146 -2.91 2.52 15.47
N TYR A 147 -3.07 3.18 14.32
CA TYR A 147 -4.20 4.10 14.10
C TYR A 147 -5.55 3.37 14.21
N ASN A 148 -5.63 2.15 13.68
CA ASN A 148 -6.82 1.32 13.73
C ASN A 148 -7.12 0.69 15.10
N LEU A 149 -6.18 0.73 16.05
CA LEU A 149 -6.45 0.37 17.45
C LEU A 149 -7.21 1.47 18.19
N THR A 150 -7.11 2.73 17.73
CA THR A 150 -7.82 3.86 18.33
C THR A 150 -9.14 4.14 17.61
N PHE A 151 -9.10 4.22 16.28
CA PHE A 151 -10.26 4.57 15.46
C PHE A 151 -10.54 3.54 14.38
N VAL A 152 -11.81 3.27 14.08
CA VAL A 152 -12.18 2.30 13.02
C VAL A 152 -12.00 2.92 11.63
N GLN A 153 -10.77 2.88 11.13
CA GLN A 153 -10.34 3.56 9.92
C GLN A 153 -9.60 2.60 8.98
N HIS A 154 -10.29 1.52 8.59
CA HIS A 154 -9.80 0.47 7.70
C HIS A 154 -9.69 0.94 6.24
N GLN A 155 -9.09 2.10 6.00
CA GLN A 155 -8.94 2.68 4.67
C GLN A 155 -7.58 2.33 4.09
N GLY A 156 -7.58 1.64 2.96
CA GLY A 156 -6.39 1.24 2.22
C GLY A 156 -5.52 2.40 1.76
N ARG A 157 -6.07 3.61 1.63
CA ARG A 157 -5.30 4.83 1.33
C ARG A 157 -4.18 5.11 2.34
N TYR A 158 -4.32 4.66 3.59
CA TYR A 158 -3.26 4.78 4.59
C TYR A 158 -2.05 3.89 4.30
N LEU A 159 -2.18 2.91 3.39
CA LEU A 159 -1.08 2.09 2.90
C LEU A 159 -0.37 2.72 1.69
N PHE A 160 -0.82 3.87 1.18
CA PHE A 160 -0.20 4.51 0.02
C PHE A 160 1.27 4.91 0.19
N PRO A 161 1.74 5.31 1.39
CA PRO A 161 3.17 5.49 1.63
C PRO A 161 4.00 4.23 1.35
N ALA A 162 3.40 3.04 1.42
CA ALA A 162 4.02 1.77 1.08
C ALA A 162 3.83 1.34 -0.40
N LEU A 163 3.33 2.22 -1.29
CA LEU A 163 3.14 1.86 -2.71
C LEU A 163 4.44 1.46 -3.41
N ILE A 164 5.56 2.11 -3.10
CA ILE A 164 6.85 1.77 -3.69
C ILE A 164 7.26 0.33 -3.34
N PRO A 165 7.35 -0.07 -2.05
CA PRO A 165 7.68 -1.45 -1.72
C PRO A 165 6.62 -2.46 -2.18
N LEU A 166 5.32 -2.14 -2.08
CA LEU A 166 4.25 -3.02 -2.55
C LEU A 166 4.27 -3.20 -4.07
N GLY A 167 4.48 -2.13 -4.83
CA GLY A 167 4.61 -2.13 -6.29
C GLY A 167 5.86 -2.88 -6.75
N THR A 168 6.97 -2.76 -6.00
CA THR A 168 8.18 -3.55 -6.26
C THR A 168 7.93 -5.05 -6.04
N ALA A 169 7.28 -5.41 -4.93
CA ALA A 169 6.90 -6.79 -4.67
C ALA A 169 5.95 -7.33 -5.75
N ALA A 170 4.96 -6.53 -6.16
CA ALA A 170 4.03 -6.87 -7.24
C ALA A 170 4.77 -7.06 -8.58
N ALA A 171 5.70 -6.18 -8.94
CA ALA A 171 6.49 -6.29 -10.17
C ALA A 171 7.35 -7.57 -10.18
N LEU A 172 8.02 -7.87 -9.06
CA LEU A 172 8.78 -9.12 -8.90
C LEU A 172 7.87 -10.34 -8.98
N GLY A 173 6.69 -10.28 -8.37
CA GLY A 173 5.69 -11.34 -8.44
C GLY A 173 5.17 -11.57 -9.86
N LEU A 174 4.78 -10.52 -10.56
CA LEU A 174 4.38 -10.56 -11.96
C LEU A 174 5.50 -11.12 -12.83
N SER A 175 6.74 -10.68 -12.60
CA SER A 175 7.90 -11.20 -13.34
C SER A 175 8.13 -12.69 -13.11
N THR A 176 7.67 -13.24 -11.99
CA THR A 176 7.82 -14.67 -11.67
C THR A 176 6.69 -15.48 -12.29
N VAL A 177 5.44 -15.02 -12.16
CA VAL A 177 4.27 -15.64 -12.81
C VAL A 177 4.43 -15.63 -14.33
N ALA A 178 4.89 -14.52 -14.89
CA ALA A 178 5.07 -14.38 -16.34
C ALA A 178 6.18 -15.27 -16.94
N ARG A 179 7.02 -15.94 -16.12
CA ARG A 179 7.98 -16.94 -16.61
C ARG A 179 7.32 -18.22 -17.08
N VAL A 180 6.09 -18.50 -16.64
CA VAL A 180 5.30 -19.66 -17.10
C VAL A 180 4.84 -19.48 -18.55
N LEU A 181 4.77 -18.23 -19.02
CA LEU A 181 4.34 -17.89 -20.38
C LEU A 181 5.50 -18.03 -21.39
N PRO A 182 5.20 -18.40 -22.66
CA PRO A 182 6.18 -18.37 -23.74
C PRO A 182 6.82 -16.99 -23.93
N GLN A 183 8.11 -16.94 -24.23
CA GLN A 183 8.88 -15.69 -24.33
C GLN A 183 8.29 -14.70 -25.36
N ARG A 184 7.71 -15.21 -26.45
CA ARG A 184 7.08 -14.39 -27.51
C ARG A 184 5.76 -13.73 -27.06
N THR A 185 4.97 -14.38 -26.21
CA THR A 185 3.66 -13.87 -25.77
C THR A 185 3.73 -13.09 -24.46
N ARG A 186 4.80 -13.28 -23.68
CA ARG A 186 4.99 -12.64 -22.38
C ARG A 186 4.83 -11.12 -22.39
N ALA A 187 5.48 -10.43 -23.33
CA ALA A 187 5.41 -8.98 -23.44
C ALA A 187 3.99 -8.50 -23.77
N TRP A 188 3.30 -9.21 -24.66
CA TRP A 188 1.92 -8.92 -25.03
C TRP A 188 0.95 -9.11 -23.87
N VAL A 189 1.08 -10.20 -23.10
CA VAL A 189 0.22 -10.45 -21.93
C VAL A 189 0.43 -9.41 -20.85
N ILE A 190 1.68 -9.04 -20.56
CA ILE A 190 1.99 -7.98 -19.60
C ILE A 190 1.47 -6.62 -20.10
N GLY A 191 1.68 -6.31 -21.37
CA GLY A 191 1.17 -5.09 -22.00
C GLY A 191 -0.36 -5.02 -21.95
N ALA A 192 -1.05 -6.11 -22.26
CA ALA A 192 -2.51 -6.21 -22.18
C ALA A 192 -3.02 -6.04 -20.73
N LEU A 193 -2.32 -6.58 -19.73
CA LEU A 193 -2.65 -6.37 -18.33
C LEU A 193 -2.59 -4.87 -17.95
N PHE A 194 -1.49 -4.19 -18.27
CA PHE A 194 -1.35 -2.76 -17.97
C PHE A 194 -2.32 -1.90 -18.77
N ALA A 195 -2.57 -2.22 -20.04
CA ALA A 195 -3.59 -1.55 -20.84
C ALA A 195 -4.99 -1.76 -20.25
N GLY A 196 -5.29 -2.96 -19.75
CA GLY A 196 -6.53 -3.27 -19.06
C GLY A 196 -6.70 -2.47 -17.76
N LEU A 197 -5.64 -2.34 -16.96
CA LEU A 197 -5.66 -1.49 -15.76
C LEU A 197 -5.86 -0.01 -16.11
N ALA A 198 -5.15 0.50 -17.12
CA ALA A 198 -5.33 1.89 -17.57
C ALA A 198 -6.76 2.13 -18.11
N THR A 199 -7.32 1.15 -18.83
CA THR A 199 -8.71 1.20 -19.29
C THR A 199 -9.69 1.19 -18.12
N LEU A 200 -9.41 0.38 -17.08
CA LEU A 200 -10.19 0.37 -15.84
C LEU A 200 -10.16 1.72 -15.13
N ASP A 201 -9.02 2.41 -15.11
CA ASP A 201 -8.89 3.75 -14.51
C ASP A 201 -9.76 4.77 -15.26
N VAL A 202 -9.69 4.78 -16.59
CA VAL A 202 -10.53 5.64 -17.44
C VAL A 202 -12.02 5.33 -17.23
N TYR A 203 -12.37 4.04 -17.19
CA TYR A 203 -13.74 3.61 -16.92
C TYR A 203 -14.22 4.07 -15.54
N CYS A 204 -13.39 3.94 -14.49
CA CYS A 204 -13.72 4.42 -13.15
C CYS A 204 -13.95 5.94 -13.12
N LEU A 205 -13.13 6.70 -13.86
CA LEU A 205 -13.26 8.15 -13.93
C LEU A 205 -14.59 8.58 -14.54
N PHE A 206 -14.94 8.06 -15.71
CA PHE A 206 -16.12 8.50 -16.46
C PHE A 206 -17.44 7.93 -15.94
N GLU A 207 -17.45 6.69 -15.44
CA GLU A 207 -18.70 6.03 -15.01
C GLU A 207 -19.01 6.23 -13.53
N PHE A 208 -17.99 6.39 -12.67
CA PHE A 208 -18.20 6.43 -11.22
C PHE A 208 -17.85 7.77 -10.60
N ILE A 209 -16.67 8.32 -10.92
CA ILE A 209 -16.17 9.51 -10.24
C ILE A 209 -16.88 10.78 -10.74
N ILE A 210 -16.86 11.03 -12.05
CA ILE A 210 -17.47 12.23 -12.64
C ILE A 210 -18.98 12.31 -12.34
N PRO A 211 -19.78 11.25 -12.58
CA PRO A 211 -21.22 11.33 -12.35
C PRO A 211 -21.60 11.52 -10.88
N PHE A 212 -20.74 11.11 -9.95
CA PHE A 212 -20.95 11.30 -8.52
C PHE A 212 -20.57 12.71 -8.05
N LEU A 213 -19.48 13.28 -8.59
CA LEU A 213 -19.00 14.63 -8.21
C LEU A 213 -19.72 15.76 -8.95
N ALA A 214 -20.36 15.47 -10.09
CA ALA A 214 -21.13 16.44 -10.87
C ALA A 214 -22.59 16.59 -10.37
N ARG A 215 -22.97 15.88 -9.31
CA ARG A 215 -24.26 15.99 -8.62
C ARG A 215 -24.08 16.77 -7.32
#